data_AF-A0A336NBQ2-F1
#
_entry.id   AF-A0A336NBQ2-F1
#
_cell.length_a   1.000
_cell.length_b   1.000
_cell.length_c   1.000
_cell.angle_alpha   90.00
_cell.angle_beta   90.00
_cell.angle_gamma   90.00
#
_symmetry.space_group_name_H-M   'P 1'
#
loop_
_entity.id
_entity.type
_entity.pdbx_description
1 polymer ?
#
loop_
_entity_poly.entity_id
_entity_poly.type
_entity_poly.pdbx_seq_one_letter_code
_entity_poly.pdbx_strand_id
1 'polypeptide(L)'
;MKKVATLAVLMMAAFSAQAADLYLYAGAGLKEPVEKIIQQFEKDTGNKVTVEYGGSGQLLARYNQVKSGDLFLSGSADYVEKLQQANEVKDVAPVVLHIPVMAVRKDKSAGIDSFKALAESQLRLGIGDSKAMALGKGAEKSLNCPVINNSLTIKWW
;
A
#
# COMPACT_ATOMS: atom_id res chain seq x y z
N MET A 1 -50.63 -41.46 -9.40
CA MET A 1 -50.38 -40.03 -9.07
C MET A 1 -49.15 -39.86 -8.16
N LYS A 2 -48.01 -40.52 -8.44
CA LYS A 2 -46.79 -40.44 -7.58
C LYS A 2 -45.48 -40.17 -8.34
N LYS A 3 -45.55 -39.85 -9.64
CA LYS A 3 -44.36 -39.60 -10.49
C LYS A 3 -44.16 -38.13 -10.89
N VAL A 4 -45.05 -37.23 -10.45
CA VAL A 4 -44.98 -35.80 -10.79
C VAL A 4 -44.29 -34.98 -9.69
N ALA A 5 -44.19 -35.52 -8.47
CA ALA A 5 -43.57 -34.81 -7.34
C ALA A 5 -42.02 -34.82 -7.36
N THR A 6 -41.39 -35.57 -8.25
CA THR A 6 -39.92 -35.73 -8.25
C THR A 6 -39.19 -34.74 -9.16
N LEU A 7 -39.89 -34.03 -10.06
CA LEU A 7 -39.25 -33.05 -10.95
C LEU A 7 -39.13 -31.64 -10.38
N ALA A 8 -39.82 -31.31 -9.27
CA ALA A 8 -39.81 -29.95 -8.71
C ALA A 8 -38.68 -29.69 -7.71
N VAL A 9 -37.91 -30.72 -7.30
CA VAL A 9 -36.86 -30.59 -6.28
C VAL A 9 -35.47 -30.33 -6.87
N LEU A 10 -35.28 -30.49 -8.18
CA LEU A 10 -33.98 -30.23 -8.84
C LEU A 10 -33.71 -28.77 -9.24
N MET A 11 -34.62 -27.84 -8.92
CA MET A 11 -34.49 -26.41 -9.26
C MET A 11 -34.03 -25.52 -8.10
N MET A 12 -33.73 -26.08 -6.92
CA MET A 12 -33.31 -25.33 -5.73
C MET A 12 -31.86 -25.61 -5.37
N ALA A 13 -30.94 -25.00 -6.11
CA ALA A 13 -29.65 -24.48 -5.62
C ALA A 13 -28.86 -23.92 -6.81
N ALA A 14 -29.45 -22.98 -7.55
CA ALA A 14 -28.60 -21.94 -8.12
C ALA A 14 -28.09 -21.15 -6.92
N PHE A 15 -26.98 -21.59 -6.33
CA PHE A 15 -26.18 -20.75 -5.46
C PHE A 15 -25.79 -19.58 -6.37
N SER A 16 -26.57 -18.51 -6.35
CA SER A 16 -26.13 -17.25 -6.91
C SER A 16 -24.84 -16.94 -6.19
N ALA A 17 -23.71 -17.16 -6.86
CA ALA A 17 -22.43 -16.65 -6.42
C ALA A 17 -22.59 -15.12 -6.44
N GLN A 18 -23.03 -14.58 -5.30
CA GLN A 18 -23.24 -13.15 -5.17
C GLN A 18 -21.85 -12.53 -5.13
N ALA A 19 -21.51 -11.82 -6.20
CA ALA A 19 -20.31 -11.00 -6.24
C ALA A 19 -20.31 -10.09 -5.02
N ALA A 20 -19.25 -10.19 -4.21
CA ALA A 20 -19.03 -9.31 -3.08
C ALA A 20 -18.36 -8.02 -3.56
N ASP A 21 -18.76 -6.90 -2.98
CA ASP A 21 -18.09 -5.61 -3.15
C ASP A 21 -17.13 -5.41 -1.98
N LEU A 22 -15.83 -5.43 -2.27
CA LEU A 22 -14.77 -5.22 -1.29
C LEU A 22 -14.31 -3.77 -1.29
N TYR A 23 -14.06 -3.21 -0.11
CA TYR A 23 -13.47 -1.88 0.04
C TYR A 23 -12.01 -1.96 0.49
N LEU A 24 -11.11 -1.40 -0.31
CA LEU A 24 -9.67 -1.38 -0.08
C LEU A 24 -9.16 0.05 0.15
N TYR A 25 -8.53 0.27 1.30
CA TYR A 25 -7.65 1.43 1.49
C TYR A 25 -6.24 1.08 1.02
N ALA A 26 -5.70 1.80 0.03
CA ALA A 26 -4.38 1.51 -0.53
C ALA A 26 -3.47 2.75 -0.58
N GLY A 27 -2.21 2.59 -0.15
CA GLY A 27 -1.21 3.65 -0.26
C GLY A 27 -1.04 4.14 -1.72
N ALA A 28 -0.96 5.45 -1.92
CA ALA A 28 -0.89 6.03 -3.27
C ALA A 28 0.29 5.52 -4.12
N GLY A 29 1.43 5.21 -3.49
CA GLY A 29 2.60 4.64 -4.16
C GLY A 29 2.42 3.18 -4.64
N LEU A 30 1.32 2.53 -4.27
CA LEU A 30 0.99 1.15 -4.67
C LEU A 30 -0.06 1.10 -5.78
N LYS A 31 -0.49 2.25 -6.32
CA LYS A 31 -1.61 2.32 -7.27
C LYS A 31 -1.44 1.40 -8.48
N GLU A 32 -0.33 1.52 -9.19
CA GLU A 32 -0.11 0.72 -10.41
C GLU A 32 -0.13 -0.80 -10.17
N PRO A 33 0.62 -1.37 -9.19
CA PRO A 33 0.52 -2.80 -8.93
C PRO A 33 -0.86 -3.22 -8.38
N VAL A 34 -1.50 -2.40 -7.54
CA VAL A 34 -2.83 -2.71 -6.99
C VAL A 34 -3.90 -2.72 -8.07
N GLU A 35 -3.88 -1.78 -9.02
CA GLU A 35 -4.85 -1.77 -10.13
C GLU A 35 -4.74 -3.03 -11.00
N LYS A 36 -3.53 -3.52 -11.27
CA LYS A 36 -3.31 -4.78 -12.00
C LYS A 36 -3.88 -5.98 -11.23
N ILE A 37 -3.66 -6.02 -9.91
CA ILE A 37 -4.19 -7.08 -9.04
C ILE A 37 -5.72 -7.04 -8.99
N ILE A 38 -6.32 -5.86 -8.82
CA ILE A 38 -7.77 -5.68 -8.81
C ILE A 38 -8.37 -6.18 -10.12
N GLN A 39 -7.86 -5.73 -11.27
CA GLN A 39 -8.38 -6.16 -12.58
C GLN A 39 -8.36 -7.68 -12.73
N GLN A 40 -7.27 -8.34 -12.33
CA GLN A 40 -7.15 -9.78 -12.38
C GLN A 40 -8.13 -10.46 -11.41
N PHE A 41 -8.22 -9.99 -10.17
CA PHE A 41 -9.11 -10.52 -9.14
C PHE A 41 -10.59 -10.41 -9.53
N GLU A 42 -11.02 -9.26 -10.05
CA GLU A 42 -12.40 -9.07 -10.49
C GLU A 42 -12.75 -9.96 -11.67
N LYS A 43 -11.82 -10.15 -12.60
CA LYS A 43 -11.99 -11.04 -13.75
C LYS A 43 -12.12 -12.50 -13.33
N ASP A 44 -11.30 -12.94 -12.40
CA ASP A 44 -11.22 -14.36 -11.99
C ASP A 44 -12.36 -14.76 -11.05
N THR A 45 -12.85 -13.82 -10.24
CA THR A 45 -13.81 -14.13 -9.17
C THR A 45 -15.20 -13.56 -9.39
N GLY A 46 -15.34 -12.56 -10.26
CA GLY A 46 -16.58 -11.79 -10.44
C GLY A 46 -16.88 -10.80 -9.31
N ASN A 47 -16.12 -10.83 -8.21
CA ASN A 47 -16.23 -9.85 -7.13
C ASN A 47 -15.73 -8.48 -7.59
N LYS A 48 -16.17 -7.41 -6.92
CA LYS A 48 -15.74 -6.04 -7.21
C LYS A 48 -14.90 -5.46 -6.10
N VAL A 49 -13.98 -4.58 -6.46
CA VAL A 49 -13.12 -3.88 -5.50
C VAL A 49 -13.26 -2.38 -5.70
N THR A 50 -13.82 -1.70 -4.71
CA THR A 50 -13.74 -0.25 -4.58
C THR A 50 -12.45 0.10 -3.84
N VAL A 51 -11.62 0.95 -4.42
CA VAL A 51 -10.33 1.32 -3.83
C VAL A 51 -10.23 2.83 -3.56
N GLU A 52 -9.78 3.18 -2.37
CA GLU A 52 -9.42 4.54 -1.99
C GLU A 52 -7.90 4.66 -1.87
N TYR A 53 -7.31 5.46 -2.77
CA TYR A 53 -5.88 5.74 -2.76
C TYR A 53 -5.56 7.00 -1.97
N GLY A 54 -4.51 6.97 -1.15
CA GLY A 54 -4.09 8.14 -0.38
C GLY A 54 -2.78 7.96 0.38
N GLY A 55 -2.38 8.99 1.13
CA GLY A 55 -1.28 8.86 2.09
C GLY A 55 -1.69 7.98 3.27
N SER A 56 -0.81 7.12 3.78
CA SER A 56 -1.15 6.18 4.86
C SER A 56 -1.76 6.84 6.10
N GLY A 57 -1.30 8.06 6.46
CA GLY A 57 -1.90 8.83 7.56
C GLY A 57 -3.31 9.32 7.27
N GLN A 58 -3.56 9.77 6.04
CA GLN A 58 -4.89 10.19 5.57
C GLN A 58 -5.85 9.00 5.54
N LEU A 59 -5.42 7.84 5.02
CA LEU A 59 -6.24 6.63 4.96
C LEU A 59 -6.56 6.09 6.36
N LEU A 60 -5.59 6.11 7.29
CA LEU A 60 -5.86 5.74 8.68
C LEU A 60 -6.86 6.70 9.35
N ALA A 61 -6.72 8.00 9.12
CA ALA A 61 -7.68 8.99 9.63
C ALA A 61 -9.08 8.76 9.03
N ARG A 62 -9.15 8.46 7.72
CA ARG A 62 -10.40 8.15 7.03
C ARG A 62 -11.07 6.90 7.59
N TYR A 63 -10.31 5.80 7.72
CA TYR A 63 -10.80 4.58 8.34
C TYR A 63 -11.30 4.83 9.77
N ASN A 64 -10.56 5.60 10.57
CA ASN A 64 -10.96 5.93 11.93
C ASN A 64 -12.25 6.76 12.03
N GLN A 65 -12.61 7.50 10.99
CA GLN A 65 -13.86 8.25 10.93
C GLN A 65 -15.05 7.38 10.50
N VAL A 66 -14.84 6.50 9.50
CA VAL A 66 -15.93 5.72 8.90
C VAL A 66 -16.14 4.38 9.62
N LYS A 67 -15.07 3.81 10.19
CA LYS A 67 -15.03 2.49 10.84
C LYS A 67 -15.62 1.38 9.96
N SER A 68 -15.32 1.44 8.66
CA SER A 68 -15.73 0.46 7.66
C SER A 68 -14.61 0.25 6.64
N GLY A 69 -14.60 -0.91 6.00
CA GLY A 69 -13.59 -1.34 5.03
C GLY A 69 -13.17 -2.80 5.25
N ASP A 70 -12.76 -3.47 4.18
CA ASP A 70 -12.38 -4.88 4.22
C ASP A 70 -10.87 -5.08 4.27
N LEU A 71 -10.12 -4.22 3.56
CA LEU A 71 -8.69 -4.33 3.37
C LEU A 71 -7.99 -3.00 3.62
N PHE A 72 -6.83 -3.06 4.28
CA PHE A 72 -5.97 -1.90 4.52
C PHE A 72 -4.53 -2.21 4.11
N LEU A 73 -4.13 -1.72 2.94
CA LEU A 73 -2.80 -1.89 2.36
C LEU A 73 -2.00 -0.59 2.41
N SER A 74 -1.30 -0.40 3.52
CA SER A 74 -0.42 0.76 3.72
C SER A 74 0.96 0.54 3.11
N GLY A 75 1.59 1.62 2.64
CA GLY A 75 3.01 1.61 2.22
C GLY A 75 4.02 1.55 3.39
N SER A 76 3.56 1.36 4.63
CA SER A 76 4.40 1.20 5.82
C SER A 76 3.65 0.43 6.90
N ALA A 77 4.39 -0.45 7.61
CA ALA A 77 3.89 -1.28 8.71
C ALA A 77 3.36 -0.46 9.88
N ASP A 78 3.95 0.70 10.18
CA ASP A 78 3.57 1.58 11.30
C ASP A 78 2.05 1.87 11.38
N TYR A 79 1.35 1.92 10.24
CA TYR A 79 -0.08 2.21 10.20
C TYR A 79 -0.94 0.96 10.37
N VAL A 80 -0.47 -0.19 9.91
CA VAL A 80 -1.14 -1.49 10.11
C VAL A 80 -1.00 -1.90 11.58
N GLU A 81 0.18 -1.70 12.18
CA GLU A 81 0.44 -1.97 13.60
C GLU A 81 -0.50 -1.17 14.52
N LYS A 82 -0.82 0.08 14.17
CA LYS A 82 -1.80 0.89 14.93
C LYS A 82 -3.19 0.26 14.92
N LEU A 83 -3.63 -0.27 13.78
CA LEU A 83 -4.92 -0.96 13.67
C LEU A 83 -4.91 -2.28 14.46
N GLN A 84 -3.79 -3.01 14.43
CA GLN A 84 -3.61 -4.22 15.24
C GLN A 84 -3.68 -3.92 16.74
N GLN A 85 -2.97 -2.89 17.21
CA GLN A 85 -2.98 -2.46 18.61
C GLN A 85 -4.37 -2.02 19.07
N ALA A 86 -5.18 -1.48 18.16
CA ALA A 86 -6.57 -1.12 18.43
C ALA A 86 -7.55 -2.31 18.34
N ASN A 87 -7.08 -3.52 18.02
CA ASN A 87 -7.89 -4.71 17.72
C ASN A 87 -8.92 -4.49 16.58
N GLU A 88 -8.56 -3.67 15.59
CA GLU A 88 -9.44 -3.31 14.46
C GLU A 88 -9.15 -4.13 13.18
N VAL A 89 -8.26 -5.12 13.27
CA VAL A 89 -7.93 -6.05 12.18
C VAL A 89 -7.97 -7.49 12.68
N LYS A 90 -8.45 -8.39 11.82
CA LYS A 90 -8.55 -9.83 12.13
C LYS A 90 -7.29 -10.61 11.77
N ASP A 91 -6.61 -10.21 10.71
CA ASP A 91 -5.41 -10.87 10.20
C ASP A 91 -4.50 -9.85 9.52
N VAL A 92 -3.19 -10.11 9.51
CA VAL A 92 -2.17 -9.25 8.93
C VAL A 92 -1.05 -10.07 8.32
N ALA A 93 -0.71 -9.76 7.07
CA ALA A 93 0.41 -10.35 6.37
C ALA A 93 1.30 -9.28 5.72
N PRO A 94 2.65 -9.36 5.87
CA PRO A 94 3.56 -8.51 5.12
C PRO A 94 3.62 -8.97 3.66
N VAL A 95 3.18 -8.12 2.73
CA VAL A 95 3.11 -8.45 1.29
C VAL A 95 3.99 -7.58 0.40
N VAL A 96 4.58 -6.51 0.93
CA VAL A 96 5.48 -5.60 0.18
C VAL A 96 6.72 -5.28 1.00
N LEU A 97 7.88 -5.32 0.33
CA LEU A 97 9.14 -4.77 0.85
C LEU A 97 9.48 -3.49 0.08
N HIS A 98 9.59 -2.37 0.80
CA HIS A 98 10.08 -1.12 0.24
C HIS A 98 11.54 -0.88 0.62
N ILE A 99 12.38 -0.61 -0.37
CA ILE A 99 13.76 -0.18 -0.17
C ILE A 99 13.82 1.31 -0.55
N PRO A 100 14.02 2.22 0.41
CA PRO A 100 14.17 3.64 0.08
C PRO A 100 15.46 3.84 -0.71
N VAL A 101 15.38 4.68 -1.74
CA VAL A 101 16.53 5.05 -2.56
C VAL A 101 16.59 6.57 -2.67
N MET A 102 17.81 7.10 -2.78
CA MET A 102 18.02 8.48 -3.18
C MET A 102 18.13 8.52 -4.70
N ALA A 103 17.30 9.35 -5.33
CA ALA A 103 17.40 9.63 -6.74
C ALA A 103 18.07 11.00 -6.94
N VAL A 104 19.07 11.05 -7.80
CA VAL A 104 19.73 12.29 -8.23
C VAL A 104 19.54 12.41 -9.73
N ARG A 105 19.28 13.63 -10.21
CA ARG A 105 19.21 13.89 -11.66
C ARG A 105 20.52 13.49 -12.31
N LYS A 106 20.44 12.73 -13.41
CA LYS A 106 21.62 12.20 -14.11
C LYS A 106 22.66 13.29 -14.45
N ASP A 107 22.22 14.44 -14.94
CA ASP A 107 23.10 15.58 -15.29
C ASP A 107 23.69 16.33 -14.07
N LYS A 108 23.25 15.99 -12.85
CA LYS A 108 23.68 16.61 -11.58
C LYS A 108 24.26 15.59 -10.60
N SER A 109 24.49 14.37 -11.05
CA SER A 109 24.92 13.25 -10.22
C SER A 109 26.44 13.15 -10.04
N ALA A 110 27.22 13.86 -10.87
CA ALA A 110 28.67 13.86 -10.80
C ALA A 110 29.13 14.36 -9.43
N GLY A 111 29.88 13.51 -8.71
CA GLY A 111 30.42 13.81 -7.39
C GLY A 111 29.45 13.61 -6.21
N ILE A 112 28.24 13.09 -6.43
CA ILE A 112 27.26 12.82 -5.36
C ILE A 112 27.27 11.33 -5.00
N ASP A 113 28.27 10.87 -4.26
CA ASP A 113 28.46 9.46 -3.86
C ASP A 113 28.21 9.18 -2.36
N SER A 114 27.91 10.21 -1.60
CA SER A 114 27.72 10.15 -0.15
C SER A 114 26.77 11.25 0.33
N PHE A 115 26.17 11.06 1.51
CA PHE A 115 25.35 12.11 2.13
C PHE A 115 26.17 13.36 2.43
N LYS A 116 27.46 13.22 2.75
CA LYS A 116 28.40 14.32 2.90
C LYS A 116 28.57 15.11 1.60
N ALA A 117 28.84 14.43 0.49
CA ALA A 117 28.96 15.09 -0.80
C ALA A 117 27.66 15.80 -1.22
N LEU A 118 26.49 15.21 -0.90
CA LEU A 118 25.21 15.87 -1.08
C LEU A 118 25.10 17.15 -0.23
N ALA A 119 25.45 17.08 1.05
CA ALA A 119 25.39 18.23 1.98
C ALA A 119 26.35 19.37 1.60
N GLU A 120 27.49 19.05 0.97
CA GLU A 120 28.49 20.01 0.48
C GLU A 120 28.15 20.54 -0.92
N SER A 121 27.15 19.97 -1.61
CA SER A 121 26.73 20.38 -2.95
C SER A 121 25.80 21.59 -2.95
N GLN A 122 25.57 22.17 -4.14
CA GLN A 122 24.55 23.20 -4.36
C GLN A 122 23.16 22.60 -4.67
N LEU A 123 22.98 21.29 -4.52
CA LEU A 123 21.71 20.62 -4.80
C LEU A 123 20.72 20.86 -3.67
N ARG A 124 19.44 20.89 -4.04
CA ARG A 124 18.33 20.94 -3.08
C ARG A 124 17.75 19.56 -2.91
N LEU A 125 17.44 19.21 -1.66
CA LEU A 125 16.87 17.94 -1.29
C LEU A 125 15.33 18.04 -1.27
N GLY A 126 14.68 17.20 -2.07
CA GLY A 126 13.23 17.02 -2.02
C GLY A 126 12.89 15.80 -1.15
N ILE A 127 12.20 16.02 -0.04
CA ILE A 127 11.70 14.95 0.85
C ILE A 127 10.20 15.18 1.05
N GLY A 128 9.43 14.10 1.10
CA GLY A 128 7.99 14.18 1.44
C GLY A 128 7.78 14.59 2.90
N ASP A 129 6.65 15.22 3.21
CA ASP A 129 6.32 15.61 4.60
C ASP A 129 6.32 14.40 5.53
N SER A 130 7.21 14.40 6.53
CA SER A 130 7.42 13.30 7.47
C SER A 130 6.23 13.08 8.42
N LYS A 131 5.41 14.10 8.65
CA LYS A 131 4.21 14.00 9.48
C LYS A 131 3.06 13.37 8.72
N ALA A 132 3.04 13.50 7.40
CA ALA A 132 1.94 13.04 6.55
C ALA A 132 2.25 11.74 5.78
N MET A 133 3.50 11.50 5.40
CA MET A 133 3.89 10.47 4.44
C MET A 133 4.89 9.46 5.02
N ALA A 134 4.64 8.17 4.77
CA ALA A 134 5.52 7.08 5.18
C ALA A 134 6.97 7.24 4.67
N LEU A 135 7.16 7.61 3.40
CA LEU A 135 8.48 7.86 2.82
C LEU A 135 9.18 9.07 3.43
N GLY A 136 8.44 10.14 3.77
CA GLY A 136 9.01 11.31 4.45
C GLY A 136 9.59 10.94 5.82
N LYS A 137 8.80 10.18 6.60
CA LYS A 137 9.23 9.66 7.90
C LYS A 137 10.43 8.71 7.76
N GLY A 138 10.43 7.84 6.75
CA GLY A 138 11.54 6.95 6.45
C GLY A 138 12.82 7.69 6.04
N ALA A 139 12.69 8.76 5.26
CA ALA A 139 13.80 9.60 4.83
C ALA A 139 14.45 10.34 6.01
N GLU A 140 13.67 10.99 6.89
CA GLU A 140 14.20 11.63 8.10
C GLU A 140 14.90 10.64 9.03
N LYS A 141 14.30 9.47 9.27
CA LYS A 141 14.93 8.40 10.06
C LYS A 141 16.27 7.96 9.45
N SER A 142 16.33 7.88 8.11
CA SER A 142 17.54 7.45 7.41
C SER A 142 18.65 8.50 7.50
N LEU A 143 18.32 9.78 7.35
CA LEU A 143 19.27 10.90 7.48
C LEU A 143 19.83 11.02 8.89
N ASN A 144 19.02 10.74 9.91
CA ASN A 144 19.45 10.79 11.31
C ASN A 144 20.17 9.51 11.78
N CYS A 145 20.32 8.50 10.91
CA CYS A 145 20.97 7.24 11.26
C CYS A 145 22.50 7.33 11.03
N PRO A 146 23.34 7.21 12.08
CA PRO A 146 24.79 7.38 11.95
C PRO A 146 25.46 6.37 11.01
N VAL A 147 24.91 5.16 10.91
CA VAL A 147 25.45 4.06 10.10
C VAL A 147 25.25 4.32 8.60
N ILE A 148 24.12 4.92 8.23
CA ILE A 148 23.74 5.15 6.82
C ILE A 148 24.43 6.40 6.28
N ASN A 149 24.82 7.33 7.15
CA ASN A 149 25.46 8.59 6.78
C ASN A 149 26.82 8.42 6.07
N ASN A 150 27.44 7.24 6.19
CA ASN A 150 28.77 6.96 5.63
C ASN A 150 28.77 6.21 4.28
N SER A 151 27.61 5.82 3.73
CA SER A 151 27.58 5.19 2.40
C SER A 151 26.24 5.38 1.68
N LEU A 152 26.28 5.90 0.45
CA LEU A 152 25.15 5.88 -0.48
C LEU A 152 25.40 4.82 -1.55
N THR A 153 24.44 3.91 -1.73
CA THR A 153 24.43 3.06 -2.93
C THR A 153 23.57 3.77 -3.98
N ILE A 154 24.22 4.41 -4.94
CA ILE A 154 23.52 4.99 -6.09
C ILE A 154 23.16 3.85 -7.04
N LYS A 155 21.86 3.64 -7.27
CA LYS A 155 21.38 2.82 -8.38
C LYS A 155 20.91 3.73 -9.50
N TRP A 156 21.46 3.51 -10.69
CA TRP A 156 21.02 4.15 -11.92
C TRP A 156 19.81 3.39 -12.44
N TRP A 157 18.74 4.12 -12.74
CA TRP A 157 17.57 3.65 -13.48
C TRP A 157 17.43 4.53 -14.73
#